data_AF-A0AAU4NBL1-F1
#
_entry.id   AF-A0AAU4NBL1-F1
#
_cell.length_a   1.000
_cell.length_b   1.000
_cell.length_c   1.000
_cell.angle_alpha   90.00
_cell.angle_beta   90.00
_cell.angle_gamma   90.00
#
_symmetry.space_group_name_H-M   'P 1'
#
loop_
_entity.id
_entity.type
_entity.pdbx_description
1 polymer ?
#
loop_
_entity_poly.entity_id
_entity_poly.type
_entity_poly.pdbx_seq_one_letter_code
_entity_poly.pdbx_strand_id
1 'polypeptide(L)'
;MAAAVARHRHTVMGTYVYPEPHHRAAALLHSLARVPALEHSNELFAVMVAAAYLQASGQPVKVTTDDATDLVAAVTYGRFTVRDTAAVVRNWITT
;
A
#
# COMPACT_ATOMS: atom_id res chain seq x y z
N MET A 1 9.80 -6.39 9.92
CA MET A 1 9.53 -5.06 9.33
C MET A 1 10.77 -4.39 8.71
N ALA A 2 11.96 -4.47 9.31
CA ALA A 2 13.19 -3.90 8.73
C ALA A 2 13.62 -4.52 7.38
N ALA A 3 13.33 -5.80 7.10
CA ALA A 3 13.74 -6.47 5.86
C ALA A 3 13.03 -5.96 4.59
N ALA A 4 11.78 -5.48 4.69
CA ALA A 4 11.06 -4.89 3.56
C ALA A 4 11.52 -3.44 3.31
N VAL A 5 11.77 -2.69 4.38
CA VAL A 5 12.30 -1.31 4.34
C VAL A 5 13.76 -1.30 3.82
N ALA A 6 14.58 -2.27 4.23
CA ALA A 6 15.97 -2.40 3.78
C ALA A 6 16.07 -2.79 2.29
N ARG A 7 15.15 -3.62 1.77
CA ARG A 7 15.06 -3.91 0.33
C ARG A 7 14.59 -2.71 -0.48
N HIS A 8 13.83 -1.80 0.13
CA HIS A 8 13.39 -0.56 -0.50
C HIS A 8 14.48 0.51 -0.60
N ARG A 9 15.54 0.39 0.22
CA ARG A 9 16.74 1.24 0.16
C ARG A 9 17.83 0.66 -0.74
N HIS A 10 17.54 -0.39 -1.52
CA HIS A 10 18.46 -0.91 -2.52
C HIS A 10 18.13 -0.30 -3.89
N THR A 11 18.83 0.79 -4.19
CA THR A 11 18.95 1.35 -5.55
C THR A 11 19.53 0.30 -6.48
N VAL A 12 18.75 -0.17 -7.45
CA VAL A 12 19.25 -0.91 -8.61
C VAL A 12 19.06 0.00 -9.82
N MET A 13 20.17 0.48 -10.37
CA MET A 13 20.27 1.04 -11.72
C MET A 13 19.46 2.32 -12.02
N GLY A 14 19.44 3.31 -11.10
CA GLY A 14 19.15 4.70 -11.47
C GLY A 14 17.79 5.01 -12.10
N THR A 15 16.80 4.10 -12.09
CA THR A 15 15.47 4.35 -12.64
C THR A 15 14.41 3.71 -11.74
N TYR A 16 13.52 4.56 -11.22
CA TYR A 16 12.41 4.17 -10.35
C TYR A 16 11.40 3.33 -11.16
N VAL A 17 11.37 2.01 -10.99
CA VAL A 17 10.39 1.10 -11.65
C VAL A 17 8.94 1.42 -11.27
N TYR A 18 8.73 2.10 -10.14
CA TYR A 18 7.49 2.81 -9.81
C TYR A 18 7.83 4.27 -9.53
N PRO A 19 7.47 5.21 -10.44
CA PRO A 19 7.88 6.60 -10.33
C PRO A 19 7.22 7.31 -9.15
N GLU A 20 5.98 6.95 -8.79
CA GLU A 20 5.28 7.59 -7.68
C GLU A 20 5.09 6.69 -6.43
N PRO A 21 5.13 7.28 -5.21
CA PRO A 21 4.96 6.56 -3.94
C PRO A 21 3.66 5.75 -3.82
N HIS A 22 2.57 6.22 -4.44
CA HIS A 22 1.26 5.57 -4.36
C HIS A 22 1.20 4.23 -5.10
N HIS A 23 1.94 4.08 -6.22
CA HIS A 23 2.02 2.80 -6.92
C HIS A 23 2.69 1.72 -6.07
N ARG A 24 3.72 2.08 -5.31
CA ARG A 24 4.44 1.17 -4.41
C ARG A 24 3.60 0.77 -3.20
N ALA A 25 2.91 1.74 -2.60
CA ALA A 25 1.97 1.50 -1.51
C ALA A 25 0.85 0.54 -1.93
N ALA A 26 0.28 0.73 -3.13
CA ALA A 26 -0.77 -0.13 -3.67
C ALA A 26 -0.30 -1.56 -3.97
N ALA A 27 0.87 -1.72 -4.60
CA ALA A 27 1.45 -3.04 -4.85
C ALA A 27 1.71 -3.81 -3.54
N LEU A 28 2.14 -3.12 -2.50
CA LEU A 28 2.39 -3.70 -1.18
C LEU A 28 1.08 -4.09 -0.48
N LEU A 29 0.06 -3.22 -0.49
CA LEU A 29 -1.27 -3.55 0.03
C LEU A 29 -1.84 -4.78 -0.67
N HIS A 30 -1.79 -4.80 -1.99
CA HIS A 30 -2.32 -5.90 -2.79
C HIS A 30 -1.60 -7.24 -2.52
N SER A 31 -0.29 -7.19 -2.32
CA SER A 31 0.51 -8.37 -1.97
C SER A 31 0.16 -8.89 -0.57
N LEU A 32 0.03 -8.00 0.41
CA LEU A 32 -0.33 -8.38 1.78
C LEU A 32 -1.78 -8.87 1.89
N ALA A 33 -2.70 -8.29 1.13
CA ALA A 33 -4.10 -8.72 1.12
C ALA A 33 -4.26 -10.12 0.49
N ARG A 34 -3.48 -10.45 -0.56
CA ARG A 34 -3.54 -11.78 -1.22
C ARG A 34 -2.71 -12.85 -0.52
N VAL A 35 -1.63 -12.49 0.16
CA VAL A 35 -0.78 -13.41 0.91
C VAL A 35 -0.93 -13.08 2.39
N PRO A 36 -1.90 -13.69 3.09
CA PRO A 36 -2.16 -13.36 4.48
C PRO A 36 -0.94 -13.65 5.34
N ALA A 37 -0.35 -12.60 5.90
CA ALA A 37 0.80 -12.69 6.79
C ALA A 37 0.40 -12.91 8.26
N LEU A 38 -0.90 -12.77 8.57
CA LEU A 38 -1.48 -12.94 9.90
C LEU A 38 -2.73 -13.83 9.80
N GLU A 39 -2.94 -14.68 10.80
CA GLU A 39 -4.14 -15.54 10.89
C GLU A 39 -5.42 -14.72 11.17
N HIS A 40 -5.31 -13.54 11.78
CA HIS A 40 -6.41 -12.60 12.02
C HIS A 40 -5.95 -11.16 11.73
N SER A 41 -6.87 -10.30 11.27
CA SER A 41 -6.64 -8.85 11.05
C SER A 41 -5.56 -8.48 10.02
N ASN A 42 -5.22 -9.40 9.11
CA ASN A 42 -4.29 -9.15 8.01
C ASN A 42 -4.74 -7.97 7.12
N GLU A 43 -6.04 -7.71 7.07
CA GLU A 43 -6.62 -6.66 6.26
C GLU A 43 -6.24 -5.25 6.75
N LEU A 44 -6.48 -4.96 8.03
CA LEU A 44 -6.05 -3.71 8.67
C LEU A 44 -4.53 -3.55 8.63
N PHE A 45 -3.79 -4.65 8.77
CA PHE A 45 -2.34 -4.63 8.65
C PHE A 45 -1.88 -4.17 7.25
N ALA A 46 -2.50 -4.68 6.18
CA ALA A 46 -2.18 -4.27 4.81
C ALA A 46 -2.38 -2.76 4.57
N VAL A 47 -3.47 -2.18 5.08
CA VAL A 47 -3.73 -0.73 5.01
C VAL A 47 -2.68 0.05 5.78
N MET A 48 -2.44 -0.33 7.03
CA MET A 48 -1.52 0.41 7.91
C MET A 48 -0.12 0.46 7.33
N VAL A 49 0.35 -0.62 6.70
CA VAL A 49 1.66 -0.63 6.05
C VAL A 49 1.67 0.27 4.81
N ALA A 50 0.60 0.28 4.00
CA ALA A 50 0.48 1.18 2.85
C ALA A 50 0.46 2.67 3.25
N ALA A 51 -0.32 3.01 4.28
CA ALA A 51 -0.39 4.37 4.82
C ALA A 51 0.94 4.81 5.46
N ALA A 52 1.58 3.94 6.24
CA ALA A 52 2.90 4.21 6.82
C ALA A 52 3.97 4.40 5.72
N TYR A 53 3.90 3.63 4.63
CA TYR A 53 4.80 3.78 3.49
C TYR A 53 4.65 5.15 2.81
N LEU A 54 3.43 5.62 2.60
CA LEU A 54 3.16 6.95 2.05
C LEU A 54 3.67 8.06 2.97
N GLN A 55 3.40 7.98 4.27
CA GLN A 55 3.93 8.92 5.26
C GLN A 55 5.46 8.94 5.27
N ALA A 56 6.11 7.77 5.24
CA ALA A 56 7.57 7.65 5.14
C ALA A 56 8.12 8.19 3.81
N SER A 57 7.31 8.24 2.76
CA SER A 57 7.64 8.84 1.47
C SER A 57 7.40 10.36 1.43
N GLY A 58 7.04 10.98 2.56
CA GLY A 58 6.78 12.42 2.66
C GLY A 58 5.42 12.85 2.10
N GLN A 59 4.51 11.91 1.84
CA GLN A 59 3.17 12.20 1.36
C GLN A 59 2.22 12.31 2.57
N PRO A 60 1.50 13.44 2.75
CA PRO A 60 0.47 13.55 3.77
C PRO A 60 -0.70 12.62 3.43
N VAL A 61 -1.03 11.71 4.34
CA VAL A 61 -2.08 10.71 4.15
C VAL A 61 -3.28 11.07 4.99
N LYS A 62 -4.44 11.19 4.36
CA LYS A 62 -5.73 11.30 5.03
C LYS A 62 -6.62 10.18 4.51
N VAL A 63 -6.79 9.15 5.32
CA VAL A 63 -7.65 8.00 5.05
C VAL A 63 -8.53 7.75 6.26
N THR A 64 -9.82 7.47 6.04
CA THR A 64 -10.71 7.05 7.11
C THR A 64 -10.60 5.54 7.31
N THR A 65 -10.87 5.05 8.52
CA THR A 65 -10.85 3.60 8.80
C THR A 65 -11.85 2.84 7.92
N ASP A 66 -12.96 3.48 7.53
CA ASP A 66 -13.99 2.94 6.66
C ASP A 66 -13.46 2.76 5.22
N ASP A 67 -12.91 3.82 4.61
CA ASP A 67 -12.29 3.77 3.27
C ASP A 67 -11.15 2.73 3.19
N ALA A 68 -10.38 2.63 4.26
CA ALA A 68 -9.30 1.65 4.41
C ALA A 68 -9.82 0.22 4.40
N THR A 69 -10.89 -0.05 5.15
CA THR A 69 -11.49 -1.39 5.28
C THR A 69 -12.16 -1.80 3.98
N ASP A 70 -12.90 -0.89 3.34
CA ASP A 70 -13.55 -1.11 2.04
C ASP A 70 -12.53 -1.40 0.93
N LEU A 71 -11.41 -0.67 0.92
CA LEU A 71 -10.34 -0.91 -0.05
C LEU A 71 -9.78 -2.33 0.09
N VAL A 72 -9.51 -2.78 1.31
CA VAL A 72 -8.95 -4.13 1.50
C VAL A 72 -9.97 -5.20 1.19
N ALA A 73 -11.21 -5.05 1.62
CA ALA A 73 -12.27 -5.98 1.25
C ALA A 73 -12.35 -6.10 -0.29
N ALA A 74 -12.36 -4.99 -1.02
CA ALA A 74 -12.38 -4.98 -2.48
C ALA A 74 -11.16 -5.72 -3.10
N VAL A 75 -9.97 -5.57 -2.52
CA VAL A 75 -8.76 -6.28 -2.97
C VAL A 75 -8.81 -7.77 -2.63
N THR A 76 -9.24 -8.14 -1.43
CA THR A 76 -9.37 -9.53 -0.95
C THR A 76 -10.38 -10.30 -1.80
N TYR A 77 -11.53 -9.68 -2.12
CA TYR A 77 -12.53 -10.26 -3.03
C TYR A 77 -12.13 -10.24 -4.50
N GLY A 78 -10.91 -9.77 -4.83
CA GLY A 78 -10.40 -9.71 -6.20
C GLY A 78 -11.12 -8.71 -7.10
N ARG A 79 -11.90 -7.77 -6.52
CA ARG A 79 -12.64 -6.74 -7.25
C ARG A 79 -11.72 -5.64 -7.77
N PHE A 80 -10.61 -5.38 -7.06
CA PHE A 80 -9.62 -4.39 -7.45
C PHE A 80 -8.31 -5.03 -7.88
N THR A 81 -7.78 -4.55 -9.00
CA THR A 81 -6.40 -4.80 -9.43
C THR A 81 -5.43 -3.87 -8.71
N VAL A 82 -4.12 -4.12 -8.83
CA VAL A 82 -3.07 -3.23 -8.29
C VAL A 82 -3.22 -1.79 -8.78
N ARG A 83 -3.70 -1.59 -10.03
CA ARG A 83 -3.93 -0.26 -10.61
C ARG A 83 -5.13 0.43 -9.98
N ASP A 84 -6.21 -0.29 -9.72
CA ASP A 84 -7.39 0.25 -9.04
C ASP A 84 -7.05 0.64 -7.59
N THR A 85 -6.29 -0.22 -6.90
CA THR A 85 -5.75 0.09 -5.58
C THR A 85 -4.89 1.35 -5.61
N ALA A 86 -4.04 1.53 -6.62
CA ALA A 86 -3.21 2.73 -6.75
C ALA A 86 -4.03 4.01 -6.95
N ALA A 87 -5.14 3.93 -7.70
CA ALA A 87 -6.05 5.06 -7.86
C ALA A 87 -6.71 5.46 -6.53
N VAL A 88 -7.15 4.49 -5.73
CA VAL A 88 -7.73 4.77 -4.40
C VAL A 88 -6.69 5.32 -3.44
N VAL A 89 -5.51 4.68 -3.38
CA VAL A 89 -4.40 5.11 -2.52
C VAL A 89 -3.91 6.51 -2.90
N ARG A 90 -3.98 6.90 -4.18
CA ARG A 90 -3.69 8.27 -4.63
C ARG A 90 -4.67 9.29 -4.05
N ASN A 91 -5.94 8.95 -3.89
CA ASN A 91 -6.94 9.84 -3.28
C ASN A 91 -6.72 10.06 -1.78
N TRP A 92 -5.91 9.22 -1.12
CA TRP A 92 -5.54 9.45 0.28
C TRP A 92 -4.47 10.53 0.43
N ILE A 93 -3.76 10.87 -0.65
CA ILE A 93 -2.73 11.90 -0.64
C ILE A 93 -3.41 13.26 -0.77
N THR A 94 -3.33 14.07 0.28
CA THR A 94 -3.80 15.46 0.23
C THR A 94 -2.66 16.33 -0.30
N THR A 95 -2.76 16.83 -1.54
CA THR A 95 -1.77 17.80 -2.08
C THR A 95 -1.84 19.13 -1.34
#